data_AF-A0A7X9DH63-F1
#
_entry.id   AF-A0A7X9DH63-F1
#
_cell.length_a   1.000
_cell.length_b   1.000
_cell.length_c   1.000
_cell.angle_alpha   90.00
_cell.angle_beta   90.00
_cell.angle_gamma   90.00
#
_symmetry.space_group_name_H-M   'P 1'
#
loop_
_entity.id
_entity.type
_entity.pdbx_description
1 polymer ?
#
loop_
_entity_poly.entity_id
_entity_poly.type
_entity_poly.pdbx_seq_one_letter_code
_entity_poly.pdbx_strand_id
1 'polypeptide(L)' 'MIHTEKYTIFFLIILLLFIFTSQYTYAAGSGGTSGADFLEIGVGSRPLGMGEAFTAEVGDVNAIYYNPA' A
#
# COMPACT_ATOMS: atom_id res chain seq x y z
N MET A 1 -44.84 -26.07 -16.69
CA MET A 1 -44.12 -26.03 -15.40
C MET A 1 -42.62 -26.30 -15.58
N ILE A 2 -42.20 -27.32 -16.34
CA ILE A 2 -40.77 -27.66 -16.54
C ILE A 2 -39.98 -26.60 -17.35
N HIS A 3 -40.63 -25.88 -18.29
CA HIS A 3 -39.93 -24.88 -19.11
C HIS A 3 -39.54 -23.61 -18.33
N THR A 4 -40.37 -23.15 -17.39
CA THR A 4 -40.11 -21.94 -16.60
C THR A 4 -38.96 -22.13 -15.60
N GLU A 5 -38.83 -23.32 -15.02
CA GLU A 5 -37.74 -23.67 -14.10
C GLU A 5 -36.36 -23.63 -14.78
N LYS A 6 -36.28 -24.03 -16.06
CA LYS A 6 -35.03 -24.00 -16.84
C LYS A 6 -34.52 -22.56 -17.04
N TYR A 7 -35.41 -21.61 -17.30
CA TYR A 7 -35.03 -20.20 -17.45
C TYR A 7 -34.62 -19.58 -16.12
N THR A 8 -35.28 -19.95 -15.02
CA THR A 8 -34.89 -19.52 -13.67
C THR A 8 -33.49 -20.02 -13.28
N ILE A 9 -33.18 -21.29 -13.56
CA ILE A 9 -31.86 -21.87 -13.30
C ILE A 9 -30.79 -21.22 -14.17
N PHE A 10 -31.09 -21.00 -15.46
CA PHE A 10 -30.17 -20.33 -16.38
C PHE A 10 -29.86 -18.89 -15.95
N PHE A 11 -30.87 -18.15 -15.50
CA PHE A 11 -30.70 -16.80 -14.96
C PHE A 11 -29.83 -16.77 -13.69
N LEU A 12 -30.03 -17.72 -12.77
CA LEU A 12 -29.21 -17.85 -11.56
C LEU A 12 -27.73 -18.15 -11.86
N ILE A 13 -27.46 -18.97 -12.88
CA ILE A 13 -26.08 -19.28 -13.32
C ILE A 13 -25.39 -18.03 -13.86
N ILE A 14 -26.09 -17.21 -14.64
CA ILE A 14 -25.56 -15.95 -15.18
C ILE A 14 -25.26 -14.95 -14.05
N LEU A 15 -26.17 -14.84 -13.08
CA LEU A 15 -25.98 -13.97 -11.92
C LEU A 15 -24.76 -14.40 -11.09
N LEU A 16 -24.59 -15.70 -10.89
CA LEU A 16 -23.44 -16.27 -10.18
C LEU A 16 -22.12 -15.97 -10.90
N LEU A 17 -22.08 -16.12 -12.23
CA LEU A 17 -20.90 -15.79 -13.04
C LEU A 17 -20.50 -14.32 -12.94
N PHE A 18 -21.47 -13.40 -12.85
CA PHE A 18 -21.19 -11.96 -12.78
C PHE A 18 -20.47 -11.56 -11.50
N ILE A 19 -20.76 -12.22 -10.37
CA ILE A 19 -20.15 -11.94 -9.06
C ILE A 19 -18.63 -12.23 -9.09
N PHE A 20 -18.20 -13.26 -9.83
CA PHE A 20 -16.79 -13.66 -9.91
C PHE A 20 -15.93 -12.74 -10.79
N THR A 21 -16.52 -11.81 -11.54
CA THR A 21 -15.76 -10.89 -12.43
C THR A 21 -15.23 -9.63 -11.74
N SER A 22 -15.57 -9.41 -10.45
CA SER A 22 -15.31 -8.16 -9.73
C SER A 22 -13.93 -8.05 -9.04
N GLN A 23 -12.96 -8.88 -9.41
CA GLN A 23 -11.65 -8.85 -8.77
C GLN A 23 -10.64 -8.13 -9.67
N TYR A 24 -9.76 -7.35 -9.04
CA TYR A 24 -8.67 -6.52 -9.63
C TYR A 24 -8.96 -5.03 -9.84
N THR A 25 -9.37 -4.33 -8.78
CA THR A 25 -9.05 -2.90 -8.63
C THR A 25 -7.65 -2.78 -8.02
N TYR A 26 -6.62 -2.73 -8.85
CA TYR A 26 -5.29 -2.33 -8.39
C TYR A 26 -5.29 -0.81 -8.20
N ALA A 27 -5.20 -0.32 -6.97
CA ALA A 27 -4.81 1.06 -6.74
C ALA A 27 -3.38 1.21 -7.27
N ALA A 28 -3.18 2.04 -8.30
CA ALA A 28 -1.84 2.46 -8.72
C ALA A 28 -1.25 3.31 -7.58
N GLY A 29 -0.55 2.64 -6.66
CA GLY A 29 -0.03 3.25 -5.46
C GLY A 29 -0.33 2.37 -4.25
N SER A 30 0.54 1.40 -4.02
CA SER A 30 0.78 0.89 -2.67
C SER A 30 0.96 2.08 -1.72
N GLY A 31 0.30 2.05 -0.57
CA GLY A 31 0.35 3.14 0.40
C GLY A 31 1.78 3.59 0.68
N GLY A 32 2.03 4.89 0.62
CA GLY A 32 3.33 5.50 0.94
C GLY A 32 4.40 5.51 -0.16
N THR A 33 4.32 4.65 -1.18
CA THR A 33 5.40 4.49 -2.17
C THR A 33 5.13 5.21 -3.49
N SER A 34 4.56 6.42 -3.46
CA SER A 34 4.31 7.17 -4.69
C SER A 34 5.54 8.01 -5.06
N GLY A 35 6.43 7.40 -5.86
CA GLY A 35 7.37 8.09 -6.75
C GLY A 35 8.68 8.60 -6.14
N ALA A 36 8.89 8.47 -4.83
CA ALA A 36 10.05 9.05 -4.16
C ALA A 36 10.69 8.10 -3.12
N ASP A 37 11.02 6.87 -3.55
CA ASP A 37 11.69 5.84 -2.72
C ASP A 37 13.00 6.35 -2.09
N PHE A 38 13.61 7.38 -2.67
CA PHE A 38 14.81 8.03 -2.12
C PHE A 38 14.56 8.73 -0.76
N LEU A 39 13.32 9.08 -0.41
CA LEU A 39 12.97 9.65 0.90
C LEU A 39 13.08 8.63 2.04
N GLU A 40 13.08 7.33 1.73
CA GLU A 40 13.28 6.26 2.71
C GLU A 40 14.76 6.03 3.02
N ILE A 41 15.67 6.68 2.29
CA ILE A 41 17.11 6.52 2.48
C ILE A 41 17.57 7.51 3.56
N GLY A 42 17.89 6.98 4.75
CA GLY A 42 18.46 7.75 5.84
C GLY A 42 19.85 8.34 5.55
N VAL A 43 20.24 9.35 6.32
CA VAL A 43 21.48 10.11 6.17
C VAL A 43 22.42 9.86 7.35
N GLY A 44 23.67 9.47 7.05
CA GLY A 44 24.72 9.33 8.06
C GLY A 44 24.75 7.97 8.76
N SER A 45 25.96 7.44 9.00
CA SER A 45 26.15 6.10 9.57
C SER A 45 25.70 5.98 11.04
N ARG A 46 25.83 7.05 11.82
CA ARG A 46 25.46 7.07 13.25
C ARG A 46 23.93 7.04 13.45
N PRO A 47 23.12 7.94 12.83
CA PRO A 47 21.66 7.83 12.87
C PRO A 47 21.13 6.50 12.31
N LEU A 48 21.71 6.00 11.21
CA LEU A 48 21.33 4.71 10.64
C LEU A 48 21.57 3.54 11.61
N GLY A 49 22.69 3.55 12.33
CA GLY A 49 22.97 2.56 13.38
C GLY A 49 22.00 2.61 14.57
N MET A 50 21.31 3.74 14.76
CA MET A 50 20.28 3.96 15.78
C MET A 50 18.86 3.73 15.24
N GLY A 51 18.70 3.26 14.00
CA GLY A 51 17.39 3.11 13.37
C GLY A 51 16.69 4.44 13.16
N GLU A 52 17.45 5.49 12.81
CA GLU A 52 16.98 6.85 12.57
C GLU A 52 16.43 7.59 13.80
N ALA A 53 16.58 7.02 15.00
CA ALA A 53 16.15 7.61 16.26
C ALA A 53 17.13 8.69 16.78
N PHE A 54 17.35 9.76 16.00
CA PHE A 54 18.40 10.76 16.24
C PHE A 54 17.91 12.14 16.76
N THR A 55 16.63 12.28 17.10
CA THR A 55 16.04 13.59 17.44
C THR A 55 16.65 14.26 18.67
N ALA A 56 17.11 13.51 19.67
CA ALA A 56 17.64 14.09 20.92
C ALA A 56 19.13 14.47 20.85
N GLU A 57 19.83 14.13 19.76
CA GLU A 57 21.27 14.31 19.64
C GLU A 57 21.60 15.65 18.97
N VAL A 58 22.45 16.46 19.63
CA VAL A 58 22.81 17.82 19.18
C VAL A 58 24.29 17.92 18.80
N GLY A 59 25.12 16.92 19.14
CA GLY A 59 26.58 16.99 19.02
C GLY A 59 27.16 16.58 17.66
N ASP A 60 26.34 16.31 16.65
CA ASP A 60 26.76 15.72 15.38
C ASP A 60 26.18 16.48 14.19
N VAL A 61 26.91 16.52 13.06
CA VAL A 61 26.46 17.22 11.84
C VAL A 61 25.16 16.66 11.26
N ASN A 62 24.87 15.38 11.48
CA ASN A 62 23.63 14.76 11.05
C ASN A 62 22.41 15.32 11.82
N ALA A 63 22.60 16.00 12.96
CA ALA A 63 21.50 16.65 13.68
C ALA A 63 20.75 17.66 12.82
N ILE A 64 21.40 18.30 11.83
CA ILE A 64 20.74 19.22 10.89
C ILE A 64 19.66 18.49 10.06
N TYR A 65 19.85 17.20 9.76
CA TYR A 65 18.88 16.40 9.00
C TYR A 65 17.73 15.89 9.89
N TYR A 66 18.01 15.50 11.14
CA TYR A 66 17.04 14.84 12.03
C TYR A 66 16.36 15.76 13.06
N ASN A 67 17.00 16.86 13.46
CA ASN A 67 16.47 17.86 14.40
C ASN A 67 17.22 19.22 14.30
N PRO A 68 16.88 20.10 13.33
CA PRO A 68 17.54 21.40 13.12
C PRO A 68 17.10 22.54 14.06
N ALA A 69 16.42 22.24 15.18
CA ALA A 69 15.82 23.23 16.09
C ALA A 69 16.82 23.95 17.01
#